data_AF-A0A6H1MZ87-F1
#
_entry.id   AF-A0A6H1MZ87-F1
#
_cell.length_a   1.000
_cell.length_b   1.000
_cell.length_c   1.000
_cell.angle_alpha   90.00
_cell.angle_beta   90.00
_cell.angle_gamma   90.00
#
_symmetry.space_group_name_H-M   'P 1'
#
loop_
_entity.id
_entity.type
_entity.pdbx_description
1 polymer ?
#
loop_
_entity_poly.entity_id
_entity_poly.type
_entity_poly.pdbx_seq_one_letter_code
_entity_poly.pdbx_strand_id
1 'polypeptide(L)'
;MTTTEPRADRFVRELAVLKIPDPAAARAALWLRLGVLLMVGGLVLGVSGYLVSHNTVDPLVQGDGLALGLGGISATVVGSALFLRYSLTGFLRFWMARQSYDINLLADRLLERDIHHDPTGNDAPPR
;
A
#
# COMPACT_ATOMS: atom_id res chain seq x y z
N MET A 1 -19.54 9.62 -42.05
CA MET A 1 -20.05 9.72 -40.67
C MET A 1 -19.06 9.01 -39.76
N THR A 2 -18.07 9.75 -39.26
CA THR A 2 -17.02 9.23 -38.35
C THR A 2 -17.52 9.38 -36.93
N THR A 3 -18.06 8.30 -36.35
CA THR A 3 -18.48 8.25 -34.95
C THR A 3 -17.29 8.56 -34.05
N THR A 4 -17.34 9.73 -33.41
CA THR A 4 -16.43 10.15 -32.35
C THR A 4 -16.63 9.23 -31.15
N GLU A 5 -15.93 8.10 -31.12
CA GLU A 5 -15.86 7.25 -29.94
C GLU A 5 -15.30 8.13 -28.80
N PRO A 6 -16.02 8.27 -27.67
CA PRO A 6 -15.56 9.10 -26.57
C PRO A 6 -14.16 8.64 -26.14
N ARG A 7 -13.20 9.57 -26.11
CA ARG A 7 -11.81 9.27 -25.74
C ARG A 7 -11.70 8.53 -24.39
N ALA A 8 -12.68 8.76 -23.51
CA ALA A 8 -12.87 8.06 -22.26
C ALA A 8 -13.12 6.55 -22.44
N ASP A 9 -14.00 6.13 -23.35
CA ASP A 9 -14.31 4.72 -23.58
C ASP A 9 -13.11 3.97 -24.17
N ARG A 10 -12.36 4.63 -25.06
CA ARG A 10 -11.09 4.12 -25.57
C ARG A 10 -10.03 3.99 -24.47
N PHE A 11 -9.90 4.98 -23.58
CA PHE A 11 -8.99 4.93 -22.44
C PHE A 11 -9.35 3.83 -21.44
N VAL A 12 -10.64 3.63 -21.15
CA VAL A 12 -11.12 2.55 -20.28
C VAL A 12 -10.84 1.18 -20.91
N ARG A 13 -11.00 1.06 -22.23
CA ARG A 13 -10.66 -0.16 -22.98
C ARG A 13 -9.16 -0.43 -23.00
N GLU A 14 -8.33 0.58 -23.23
CA GLU A 14 -6.87 0.47 -23.19
C GLU A 14 -6.37 0.16 -21.77
N LEU A 15 -6.98 0.73 -20.72
CA LEU A 15 -6.72 0.38 -19.32
C LEU A 15 -7.18 -1.05 -18.97
N ALA A 16 -8.29 -1.51 -19.54
CA ALA A 16 -8.78 -2.88 -19.36
C ALA A 16 -7.87 -3.91 -20.06
N VAL A 17 -7.25 -3.53 -21.19
CA VAL A 17 -6.23 -4.34 -21.89
C VAL A 17 -4.89 -4.30 -21.17
N LEU A 18 -4.53 -3.17 -20.54
CA LEU A 18 -3.30 -3.02 -19.75
C LEU A 18 -3.41 -3.57 -18.32
N LYS A 19 -4.57 -4.13 -17.93
CA LYS A 19 -4.66 -5.07 -16.80
C LYS A 19 -3.90 -6.35 -17.16
N ILE A 20 -2.59 -6.26 -17.29
CA ILE A 20 -1.70 -7.39 -17.03
C ILE A 20 -1.88 -7.64 -15.53
N PRO A 21 -2.55 -8.73 -15.11
CA PRO A 21 -2.60 -9.08 -13.70
C PRO A 21 -1.17 -9.15 -13.21
N ASP A 22 -0.75 -8.17 -12.42
CA ASP A 22 0.60 -8.12 -11.88
C ASP A 22 0.72 -9.30 -10.91
N PRO A 23 1.42 -10.39 -11.28
CA PRO A 23 1.51 -11.56 -10.42
C PRO A 23 2.23 -11.21 -9.11
N ALA A 24 3.00 -10.11 -9.08
CA ALA A 24 3.59 -9.57 -7.87
C ALA A 24 2.54 -8.95 -6.93
N ALA A 25 1.47 -8.34 -7.46
CA ALA A 25 0.38 -7.78 -6.64
C ALA A 25 -0.42 -8.88 -5.92
N ALA A 26 -0.68 -10.01 -6.59
CA ALA A 26 -1.34 -11.16 -5.97
C ALA A 26 -0.49 -11.76 -4.83
N ARG A 27 0.82 -11.90 -5.05
CA ARG A 27 1.76 -12.36 -4.02
C ARG A 27 1.82 -11.39 -2.84
N ALA A 28 1.88 -10.07 -3.09
CA ALA A 28 1.89 -9.06 -2.03
C ALA A 28 0.63 -9.10 -1.16
N ALA A 29 -0.54 -9.30 -1.76
CA ALA A 29 -1.80 -9.45 -1.02
C ALA A 29 -1.80 -10.73 -0.15
N LEU A 30 -1.23 -11.83 -0.65
CA LEU A 30 -1.08 -13.07 0.11
C LEU A 30 -0.16 -12.87 1.32
N TRP A 31 0.99 -12.23 1.14
CA TRP A 31 1.91 -11.94 2.25
C TRP A 31 1.33 -10.98 3.29
N LEU A 32 0.51 -10.02 2.86
CA LEU A 32 -0.20 -9.13 3.78
C LEU A 32 -1.22 -9.92 4.63
N ARG A 33 -2.02 -10.79 4.00
CA ARG A 33 -2.96 -11.67 4.71
C ARG A 33 -2.24 -12.61 5.66
N LEU A 34 -1.12 -13.19 5.22
CA LEU A 34 -0.29 -14.05 6.07
C LEU A 34 0.26 -13.28 7.26
N GLY A 35 0.71 -12.03 7.07
CA GLY A 35 1.16 -11.17 8.16
C GLY A 35 0.07 -10.92 9.21
N VAL A 36 -1.15 -10.58 8.76
CA VAL A 36 -2.31 -10.40 9.66
C VAL A 36 -2.66 -11.71 10.37
N LEU A 37 -2.67 -12.84 9.67
CA LEU A 37 -2.93 -14.16 10.27
C LEU A 37 -1.89 -14.52 11.32
N LEU A 38 -0.60 -14.30 11.05
CA LEU A 38 0.46 -14.52 12.04
C LEU A 38 0.31 -13.58 13.25
N MET A 39 -0.06 -12.32 13.01
CA MET A 39 -0.22 -11.32 14.07
C MET A 39 -1.35 -11.69 15.03
N VAL A 40 -2.53 -12.00 14.48
CA VAL A 40 -3.70 -12.37 15.30
C VAL A 40 -3.53 -13.77 15.88
N GLY A 41 -3.08 -14.74 15.07
CA GLY A 41 -2.86 -16.12 15.50
C GLY A 41 -1.78 -16.22 16.58
N GLY A 42 -0.68 -15.49 16.43
CA GLY A 42 0.38 -15.41 17.43
C GLY A 42 -0.10 -14.83 18.75
N LEU A 43 -0.96 -13.80 18.72
CA LEU A 43 -1.54 -13.22 19.92
C LEU A 43 -2.44 -14.23 20.66
N VAL A 44 -3.28 -14.94 19.91
CA VAL A 44 -4.15 -16.00 20.46
C VAL A 44 -3.30 -17.11 21.09
N LEU A 45 -2.24 -17.56 20.42
CA LEU A 45 -1.29 -18.54 20.97
C LEU A 45 -0.61 -18.02 22.23
N GLY A 46 -0.17 -16.76 22.24
CA GLY A 46 0.43 -16.10 23.41
C GLY A 46 -0.48 -16.13 24.63
N VAL A 47 -1.74 -15.73 24.46
CA VAL A 47 -2.75 -15.76 25.53
C VAL A 47 -3.04 -17.19 25.98
N SER A 48 -3.15 -18.14 25.05
CA SER A 48 -3.39 -19.55 25.39
C SER A 48 -2.24 -20.15 26.21
N GLY A 49 -0.98 -19.85 25.86
CA GLY A 49 0.20 -20.30 26.60
C GLY A 49 0.23 -19.74 28.01
N TYR A 50 -0.13 -18.46 28.18
CA TYR A 50 -0.28 -17.85 29.51
C TYR A 50 -1.36 -18.57 30.35
N LEU A 51 -2.54 -18.82 29.78
CA LEU A 51 -3.62 -19.50 30.49
C LEU A 51 -3.23 -20.93 30.90
N VAL A 52 -2.54 -21.68 30.05
CA VAL A 52 -2.03 -23.02 30.37
C VAL A 52 -0.98 -22.96 31.48
N SER A 53 0.00 -22.07 31.34
CA SER A 53 1.07 -21.90 32.32
C SER A 53 0.56 -21.40 33.68
N HIS A 54 -0.53 -20.65 33.71
CA HIS A 54 -1.07 -20.07 34.94
C HIS A 54 -1.96 -21.06 35.72
N ASN A 55 -2.63 -21.98 35.03
CA ASN A 55 -3.57 -22.93 35.65
C ASN A 55 -2.91 -24.22 36.15
N THR A 56 -1.58 -24.37 36.02
CA THR A 56 -0.85 -25.56 36.43
C THR A 56 0.23 -25.25 37.45
N VAL A 57 0.51 -26.22 38.32
CA VAL A 57 1.67 -26.23 39.23
C VAL A 57 2.74 -27.22 38.79
N ASP A 58 2.47 -28.02 37.75
CA ASP A 58 3.43 -28.94 37.18
C ASP A 58 4.45 -28.15 36.34
N PRO A 59 5.75 -28.19 36.69
CA PRO A 59 6.79 -27.44 35.99
C PRO A 59 6.95 -27.85 34.51
N LEU A 60 6.62 -29.10 34.14
CA LEU A 60 6.73 -29.53 32.75
C LEU A 60 5.67 -28.84 31.87
N VAL A 61 4.42 -28.86 32.30
CA VAL A 61 3.30 -28.21 31.60
C VAL A 61 3.46 -26.69 31.59
N GLN A 62 4.02 -26.14 32.67
CA GLN A 62 4.35 -24.72 32.74
C GLN A 62 5.41 -24.32 31.71
N GLY A 63 6.46 -25.14 31.55
CA GLY A 63 7.50 -24.96 30.54
C GLY A 63 6.95 -24.98 29.12
N ASP A 64 6.10 -25.97 28.80
CA ASP A 64 5.44 -26.05 27.49
C ASP A 64 4.53 -24.84 27.22
N GLY A 65 3.79 -24.39 28.24
CA GLY A 65 2.96 -23.19 28.16
C GLY A 65 3.77 -21.91 27.89
N LEU A 66 4.92 -21.75 28.54
CA LEU A 66 5.84 -20.63 28.30
C LEU A 66 6.47 -20.70 26.90
N ALA A 67 6.89 -21.88 26.44
CA ALA A 67 7.43 -22.07 25.09
C ALA A 67 6.38 -21.71 24.02
N LEU A 68 5.13 -22.16 24.21
CA LEU A 68 4.00 -21.80 23.35
C LEU A 68 3.76 -20.29 23.35
N GLY A 69 3.79 -19.66 24.53
CA GLY A 69 3.63 -18.21 24.70
C GLY A 69 4.69 -17.41 23.95
N LEU A 70 5.97 -17.77 24.13
CA LEU A 70 7.10 -17.14 23.43
C LEU A 70 7.03 -17.35 21.92
N GLY A 71 6.62 -18.54 21.47
CA GLY A 71 6.37 -18.83 20.06
C GLY A 71 5.27 -17.93 19.49
N GLY A 72 4.16 -17.77 20.22
CA GLY A 72 3.06 -16.88 19.84
C GLY A 72 3.47 -15.41 19.74
N ILE A 73 4.24 -14.90 20.72
CA ILE A 73 4.79 -13.54 20.69
C ILE A 73 5.71 -13.36 19.47
N SER A 74 6.62 -14.31 19.24
CA SER A 74 7.54 -14.27 18.10
C SER A 74 6.80 -14.25 16.76
N ALA A 75 5.78 -15.11 16.61
CA ALA A 75 4.91 -15.13 15.44
C ALA A 75 4.16 -13.79 15.27
N THR A 76 3.72 -13.19 16.37
CA THR A 76 3.06 -11.88 16.34
C THR A 76 3.98 -10.78 15.81
N VAL A 77 5.22 -10.74 16.29
CA VAL A 77 6.23 -9.76 15.86
C VAL A 77 6.56 -9.93 14.37
N VAL A 78 6.78 -11.17 13.92
CA VAL A 78 7.03 -11.47 12.50
C VAL A 78 5.83 -11.09 11.64
N GLY A 79 4.62 -11.41 12.08
CA GLY A 79 3.37 -11.03 11.40
C GLY A 79 3.23 -9.52 11.24
N SER A 80 3.48 -8.77 12.33
CA SER A 80 3.50 -7.31 12.32
C SER A 80 4.52 -6.75 11.34
N ALA A 81 5.75 -7.28 11.34
CA ALA A 81 6.80 -6.83 10.42
C ALA A 81 6.42 -7.06 8.95
N LEU A 82 5.86 -8.23 8.63
CA LEU A 82 5.33 -8.51 7.29
C LEU A 82 4.21 -7.53 6.94
N PHE A 83 3.22 -7.37 7.82
CA PHE A 83 2.11 -6.46 7.61
C PHE A 83 2.58 -5.01 7.35
N LEU A 84 3.48 -4.48 8.17
CA LEU A 84 4.07 -3.14 7.99
C LEU A 84 4.79 -3.03 6.65
N ARG A 85 5.64 -4.00 6.30
CA ARG A 85 6.40 -3.98 5.04
C ARG A 85 5.49 -3.91 3.81
N TYR A 86 4.47 -4.76 3.76
CA TYR A 86 3.58 -4.84 2.60
C TYR A 86 2.55 -3.70 2.57
N SER A 87 2.07 -3.23 3.72
CA SER A 87 1.18 -2.06 3.79
C SER A 87 1.90 -0.77 3.37
N LEU A 88 3.12 -0.55 3.84
CA LEU A 88 3.90 0.64 3.52
C LEU A 88 4.27 0.69 2.03
N THR A 89 4.61 -0.46 1.43
CA THR A 89 4.86 -0.53 -0.02
C THR A 89 3.64 -0.09 -0.83
N GLY A 90 2.45 -0.56 -0.45
CA GLY A 90 1.20 -0.15 -1.09
C GLY A 90 0.92 1.34 -0.94
N PHE A 91 1.07 1.86 0.27
CA PHE A 91 0.87 3.27 0.59
C PHE A 91 1.85 4.17 -0.17
N LEU A 92 3.15 3.88 -0.14
CA LEU A 92 4.17 4.65 -0.83
C LEU A 92 3.95 4.63 -2.34
N ARG A 93 3.53 3.50 -2.92
CA ARG A 93 3.22 3.43 -4.36
C ARG A 93 2.07 4.35 -4.73
N PHE A 94 0.99 4.32 -3.95
CA PHE A 94 -0.14 5.22 -4.17
C PHE A 94 0.26 6.68 -3.99
N TRP A 95 1.03 6.96 -2.94
CA TRP A 95 1.49 8.30 -2.62
C TRP A 95 2.39 8.88 -3.72
N MET A 96 3.36 8.11 -4.22
CA MET A 96 4.20 8.52 -5.34
C MET A 96 3.40 8.73 -6.63
N ALA A 97 2.40 7.88 -6.91
CA ALA A 97 1.54 8.05 -8.09
C ALA A 97 0.72 9.35 -8.02
N ARG A 98 0.28 9.73 -6.81
CA ARG A 98 -0.38 11.01 -6.59
C ARG A 98 0.58 12.18 -6.78
N GLN A 99 1.76 12.11 -6.19
CA GLN A 99 2.75 13.19 -6.32
C GLN A 99 3.21 13.40 -7.76
N SER A 100 3.41 12.35 -8.54
CA SER A 100 3.79 12.49 -9.95
C SER A 100 2.69 13.17 -10.76
N TYR A 101 1.42 12.88 -10.48
CA TYR A 101 0.28 13.58 -11.09
C TYR A 101 0.28 15.06 -10.74
N ASP A 102 0.45 15.40 -9.46
CA ASP A 102 0.47 16.79 -9.00
C ASP A 102 1.63 17.57 -9.68
N ILE A 103 2.83 16.98 -9.79
CA ILE A 103 3.98 17.60 -10.46
C ILE A 103 3.70 17.84 -11.95
N ASN A 104 3.11 16.88 -12.66
CA ASN A 104 2.76 17.05 -14.07
C ASN A 104 1.74 18.19 -14.27
N LEU A 105 0.72 18.26 -13.40
CA LEU A 105 -0.28 19.33 -13.46
C LEU A 105 0.33 20.72 -13.22
N LEU A 106 1.30 20.83 -12.31
CA LEU A 106 2.04 22.08 -12.10
C LEU A 106 2.88 22.45 -13.33
N ALA A 107 3.57 21.49 -13.92
CA ALA A 107 4.36 21.71 -15.13
C ALA A 107 3.49 22.22 -16.29
N ASP A 108 2.34 21.59 -16.53
CA ASP A 108 1.39 22.01 -17.58
C ASP A 108 0.89 23.44 -17.35
N ARG A 109 0.56 23.80 -16.10
CA ARG A 109 0.12 25.17 -15.76
C ARG A 109 1.21 26.22 -15.94
N LEU A 110 2.47 25.87 -15.68
CA LEU A 110 3.60 26.77 -15.90
C LEU A 110 3.83 26.99 -17.38
N LEU A 111 3.79 25.92 -18.19
CA LEU A 111 3.91 26.03 -19.65
C LEU A 111 2.79 26.88 -20.25
N GLU A 112 1.54 26.68 -19.81
CA GLU A 112 0.40 27.51 -20.25
C GLU A 112 0.59 28.99 -19.87
N ARG A 113 1.08 29.26 -18.66
CA ARG A 113 1.36 30.63 -18.21
C ARG A 113 2.46 31.28 -19.05
N ASP A 114 3.52 30.54 -19.37
CA ASP A 114 4.64 31.05 -20.18
C ASP A 114 4.22 31.30 -21.63
N ILE A 115 3.33 30.47 -22.20
CA ILE A 115 2.71 30.72 -23.53
C ILE A 115 1.86 31.99 -23.52
N HIS A 116 1.07 32.19 -22.47
CA HIS A 116 0.27 33.41 -22.31
C HIS A 116 1.10 34.65 -21.97
N HIS A 117 2.28 34.47 -21.37
CA HIS A 117 3.25 35.51 -21.09
C HIS A 117 4.24 35.65 -22.26
N ASP A 118 3.73 35.98 -23.45
CA ASP A 118 4.55 36.39 -24.58
C ASP A 118 4.99 37.86 -24.41
N PRO A 119 6.29 38.15 -24.19
CA PRO A 119 6.81 39.51 -24.00
C PRO A 119 6.82 40.34 -25.31
N THR A 120 6.38 39.78 -26.43
CA THR A 120 6.18 40.55 -27.68
C THR A 120 4.81 41.22 -27.76
N GLY A 121 3.95 41.00 -26.76
CA GLY A 121 2.83 41.88 -26.45
C GLY A 121 3.34 43.29 -26.20
N ASN A 122 3.07 44.17 -27.17
CA ASN A 122 3.41 45.58 -27.20
C ASN A 122 2.85 46.35 -26.00
N ASP A 123 3.47 46.21 -24.84
CA ASP A 123 3.29 47.09 -23.67
C ASP A 123 4.07 48.39 -23.92
N ALA A 124 3.69 49.11 -24.97
CA ALA A 124 4.14 50.49 -25.15
C ALA A 124 3.46 51.34 -24.06
N PRO A 125 4.22 52.07 -23.22
CA PRO A 125 3.63 52.91 -22.19
C PRO A 125 2.75 53.99 -22.85
N PRO A 126 1.52 54.24 -22.36
CA PRO A 126 0.70 55.33 -22.85
C PRO A 126 1.44 56.66 -22.63
N ARG A 127 1.67 57.38 -23.73
CA ARG A 127 2.30 58.70 -23.78
C ARG A 127 1.38 59.79 -23.24
#